data_AF-A0A2V7AAL2-F1
#
_entry.id   AF-A0A2V7AAL2-F1
#
_cell.length_a   1.000
_cell.length_b   1.000
_cell.length_c   1.000
_cell.angle_alpha   90.00
_cell.angle_beta   90.00
_cell.angle_gamma   90.00
#
_symmetry.space_group_name_H-M   'P 1'
#
loop_
_entity.id
_entity.type
_entity.pdbx_description
1 polymer ?
#
loop_
_entity_poly.entity_id
_entity_poly.type
_entity_poly.pdbx_seq_one_letter_code
_entity_poly.pdbx_strand_id
1 'polypeptide(L)' 'CPTLIKQGRDAAAKMDAKDEKVKKATAMLDKAEGLHKEGKHAESVAEANEALAALGVKK' A
#
# COMPACT_ATOMS: atom_id res chain seq x y z
N CYS A 1 2.77 -8.10 -6.00
CA CYS A 1 2.42 -6.87 -6.73
C CYS A 1 3.43 -5.78 -6.46
N PRO A 2 4.66 -5.94 -6.94
CA PRO A 2 5.75 -5.04 -6.57
C PRO A 2 5.47 -3.60 -7.01
N THR A 3 4.84 -3.43 -8.18
CA THR A 3 4.50 -2.13 -8.75
C THR A 3 3.46 -1.36 -7.93
N LEU A 4 2.34 -1.98 -7.54
CA LEU A 4 1.31 -1.33 -6.70
C LEU A 4 1.85 -0.94 -5.32
N ILE A 5 2.61 -1.85 -4.69
CA ILE A 5 3.22 -1.59 -3.39
C ILE A 5 4.21 -0.42 -3.48
N LYS A 6 5.05 -0.42 -4.53
CA LYS A 6 5.98 0.68 -4.81
C LYS A 6 5.24 1.99 -5.04
N GLN A 7 4.18 2.01 -5.84
CA GLN A 7 3.37 3.20 -6.08
C GLN A 7 2.78 3.76 -4.78
N GLY A 8 2.25 2.90 -3.91
CA GLY A 8 1.72 3.30 -2.60
C GLY A 8 2.80 3.89 -1.70
N ARG A 9 3.99 3.27 -1.64
CA ARG A 9 5.12 3.78 -0.86
C ARG A 9 5.64 5.12 -1.39
N ASP A 10 5.77 5.24 -2.71
CA ASP A 10 6.21 6.47 -3.37
C ASP A 10 5.19 7.61 -3.17
N ALA A 11 3.89 7.29 -3.06
CA ALA A 11 2.85 8.26 -2.71
C ALA A 11 2.89 8.65 -1.23
N ALA A 12 2.95 7.68 -0.32
CA ALA A 12 3.06 7.90 1.13
C ALA A 12 4.29 8.75 1.49
N ALA A 13 5.42 8.55 0.79
CA ALA A 13 6.65 9.32 0.98
C ALA A 13 6.52 10.82 0.65
N LYS A 14 5.50 11.21 -0.12
CA LYS A 14 5.21 12.61 -0.48
C LYS A 14 4.16 13.25 0.44
N MET A 15 3.65 12.51 1.43
CA MET A 15 2.61 12.95 2.37
C MET A 15 3.18 13.12 3.78
N ASP A 16 2.40 13.70 4.69
CA ASP A 16 2.82 13.81 6.10
C ASP A 16 2.80 12.43 6.76
N ALA A 17 3.97 11.92 7.13
CA ALA A 17 4.12 10.64 7.82
C ALA A 17 3.44 10.59 9.20
N LYS A 18 3.06 11.75 9.77
CA LYS A 18 2.31 11.81 11.03
C LYS A 18 0.82 11.58 10.83
N ASP A 19 0.29 11.79 9.63
CA ASP A 19 -1.12 11.57 9.28
C ASP A 19 -1.50 10.10 9.49
N GLU A 20 -2.62 9.87 10.16
CA GLU A 20 -3.11 8.53 10.48
C GLU A 20 -3.42 7.72 9.21
N LYS A 21 -3.87 8.37 8.13
CA LYS A 21 -4.11 7.71 6.84
C LYS A 21 -2.82 7.22 6.21
N VAL A 22 -1.75 8.02 6.29
CA VAL A 22 -0.43 7.64 5.74
C VAL A 22 0.15 6.47 6.52
N LYS A 23 0.04 6.49 7.85
CA LYS A 23 0.46 5.35 8.71
C LYS A 23 -0.34 4.08 8.40
N LYS A 24 -1.67 4.20 8.30
CA LYS A 24 -2.55 3.07 7.97
C LYS A 24 -2.23 2.49 6.60
N ALA A 25 -2.09 3.33 5.58
CA ALA A 25 -1.75 2.89 4.24
C ALA A 25 -0.36 2.25 4.17
N THR A 26 0.62 2.77 4.90
CA THR A 26 1.96 2.16 4.97
C THR A 26 1.90 0.76 5.57
N ALA A 27 1.16 0.57 6.67
CA ALA A 27 0.95 -0.76 7.26
C ALA A 27 0.24 -1.74 6.31
N MET A 28 -0.76 -1.26 5.54
CA MET A 28 -1.42 -2.05 4.50
C MET A 28 -0.44 -2.47 3.39
N LEU A 29 0.46 -1.57 2.97
CA LEU A 29 1.49 -1.87 1.96
C LEU A 29 2.51 -2.91 2.45
N ASP A 30 2.88 -2.86 3.73
CA ASP A 30 3.76 -3.87 4.35
C ASP A 30 3.07 -5.24 4.42
N LYS A 31 1.78 -5.27 4.78
CA LYS A 31 0.98 -6.50 4.73
C LYS A 31 0.84 -7.03 3.30
N ALA A 32 0.61 -6.15 2.32
CA ALA A 32 0.55 -6.51 0.91
C ALA A 32 1.87 -7.11 0.41
N GLU A 33 3.01 -6.63 0.90
CA GLU A 33 4.33 -7.20 0.61
C GLU A 33 4.49 -8.60 1.22
N GLY A 34 4.06 -8.80 2.46
CA GLY A 34 4.02 -10.12 3.11
C GLY A 34 3.21 -11.14 2.31
N LEU A 35 1.96 -10.79 1.99
CA LEU A 35 1.07 -11.61 1.16
C LEU A 35 1.70 -11.95 -0.20
N HIS A 36 2.40 -11.00 -0.82
CA HIS A 36 3.10 -11.27 -2.07
C HIS A 36 4.19 -12.33 -1.93
N LYS A 37 5.01 -12.21 -0.87
CA LYS A 37 6.10 -13.16 -0.55
C LYS A 37 5.55 -14.56 -0.22
N GLU A 38 4.36 -14.64 0.36
CA GLU A 38 3.64 -15.89 0.61
C GLU A 38 3.00 -16.52 -0.66
N GLY A 39 3.10 -15.88 -1.83
CA GLY A 39 2.44 -16.33 -3.05
C GLY A 39 0.95 -15.97 -3.15
N LYS A 40 0.39 -15.30 -2.14
CA LYS A 40 -1.01 -14.82 -2.09
C LYS A 40 -1.20 -13.55 -2.91
N HIS A 41 -1.02 -13.67 -4.22
CA HIS A 41 -0.97 -12.52 -5.12
C HIS A 41 -2.28 -11.74 -5.18
N ALA A 42 -3.44 -12.42 -5.20
CA ALA A 42 -4.74 -11.76 -5.22
C ALA A 42 -4.99 -10.91 -3.96
N GLU A 43 -4.67 -11.44 -2.78
CA GLU A 43 -4.79 -10.73 -1.50
C GLU A 43 -3.80 -9.55 -1.44
N SER A 44 -2.57 -9.75 -1.94
CA SER A 44 -1.58 -8.67 -2.08
C SER A 44 -2.07 -7.53 -2.99
N VAL A 45 -2.71 -7.84 -4.13
CA VAL A 45 -3.32 -6.82 -5.01
C VAL A 45 -4.40 -6.04 -4.26
N ALA A 46 -5.31 -6.74 -3.59
CA ALA A 46 -6.45 -6.13 -2.89
C ALA A 46 -5.96 -5.16 -1.81
N GLU A 47 -5.10 -5.63 -0.92
CA GLU A 47 -4.56 -4.83 0.18
C GLU A 47 -3.75 -3.62 -0.33
N ALA A 48 -2.94 -3.78 -1.38
CA ALA A 48 -2.21 -2.65 -1.98
C ALA A 48 -3.14 -1.61 -2.61
N ASN A 49 -4.26 -2.02 -3.20
CA ASN A 49 -5.25 -1.11 -3.76
C ASN A 49 -6.02 -0.36 -2.66
N GLU A 50 -6.34 -1.01 -1.55
CA GLU A 50 -6.95 -0.36 -0.38
C GLU A 50 -6.02 0.69 0.21
N ALA A 51 -4.71 0.39 0.28
CA ALA A 51 -3.70 1.37 0.70
C ALA A 51 -3.65 2.58 -0.25
N LEU A 52 -3.63 2.36 -1.56
CA LEU A 52 -3.65 3.43 -2.57
C LEU A 52 -4.91 4.30 -2.46
N ALA A 53 -6.07 3.67 -2.25
CA ALA A 53 -7.33 4.37 -2.03
C ALA A 53 -7.30 5.21 -0.74
N ALA A 54 -6.74 4.69 0.35
CA ALA A 54 -6.58 5.42 1.61
C ALA A 54 -5.68 6.66 1.46
N LEU A 55 -4.66 6.58 0.59
CA LEU A 55 -3.79 7.70 0.22
C LEU A 55 -4.44 8.66 -0.80
N GLY A 56 -5.63 8.35 -1.30
CA GLY A 56 -6.31 9.14 -2.34
C GLY A 56 -5.64 9.05 -3.71
N VAL A 57 -4.78 8.06 -3.93
CA VAL A 57 -4.13 7.81 -5.23
C VAL A 57 -5.14 7.10 -6.13
N LYS A 58 -5.67 7.83 -7.11
CA LYS A 58 -6.55 7.24 -8.13
C LYS A 58 -5.72 6.41 -9.11
N LYS A 59 -6.27 5.25 -9.49
CA LYS A 59 -5.70 4.35 -10.52
C LYS A 59 -5.68 5.01 -11.89
#